data_AF-A0A8I6Y5S5-F1
#
_entry.id   AF-A0A8I6Y5S5-F1
#
_cell.length_a   1.000
_cell.length_b   1.000
_cell.length_c   1.000
_cell.angle_alpha   90.00
_cell.angle_beta   90.00
_cell.angle_gamma   90.00
#
_symmetry.space_group_name_H-M   'P 1'
#
loop_
_entity.id
_entity.type
_entity.pdbx_description
1 polymer ?
#
loop_
_entity_poly.entity_id
_entity_poly.type
_entity_poly.pdbx_seq_one_letter_code
_entity_poly.pdbx_strand_id
1 'polypeptide(L)'
;MSMSRLRSSAPPLEDEYLLPEILLRLPPQPSSLPRASLVCRRWLSVVSDPDFGKRFHKHHQKPPLLGFFRGYSVSTEHHFTPVLDSPDCIPAARFSVPNNNDEHWNFLGCRHGLAILLNMWLREVMVWDPITGLQHRVASPRGLMFDPDIHWVYWQAEVICADAQQGHAHGNCFSGPLKLVLIWVIGFTKAFACLYESASGLWGDIVSMESTDFMVCIRPGILVGNTLFWMLSGGKVIVFDLQTQLLDMIEKPVDSHINTDSYGLVQPLRTHDNRLGLAYLSDLTIQLWERKSNCNGVVTWVSL
;
A
#
# COMPACT_ATOMS: atom_id res chain seq x y z
N MET A 1 32.23 -51.55 44.42
CA MET A 1 31.65 -50.20 44.26
C MET A 1 31.26 -50.03 42.80
N SER A 2 29.98 -50.18 42.47
CA SER A 2 29.42 -49.87 41.16
C SER A 2 28.55 -48.63 41.33
N MET A 3 28.93 -47.50 40.73
CA MET A 3 28.12 -46.29 40.70
C MET A 3 27.15 -46.37 39.52
N SER A 4 25.89 -46.63 39.82
CA SER A 4 24.78 -46.44 38.89
C SER A 4 24.61 -44.93 38.60
N ARG A 5 24.95 -44.50 37.38
CA ARG A 5 24.48 -43.20 36.87
C ARG A 5 22.98 -43.30 36.59
N LEU A 6 22.17 -42.75 37.49
CA LEU A 6 20.78 -42.42 37.20
C LEU A 6 20.76 -41.36 36.10
N ARG A 7 20.43 -41.76 34.87
CA ARG A 7 19.95 -40.82 33.86
C ARG A 7 18.57 -40.34 34.32
N SER A 8 18.53 -39.14 34.88
CA SER A 8 17.30 -38.36 34.98
C SER A 8 16.85 -38.05 33.54
N SER A 9 15.80 -38.74 33.09
CA SER A 9 15.05 -38.40 31.89
C SER A 9 13.94 -37.46 32.33
N ALA A 10 14.11 -36.16 32.10
CA ALA A 10 12.97 -35.25 32.09
C ALA A 10 11.95 -35.72 31.03
N PRO A 11 10.63 -35.56 31.25
CA PRO A 11 9.63 -36.08 30.32
C PRO A 11 9.72 -35.35 28.95
N PRO A 12 9.46 -36.03 27.82
CA PRO A 12 9.58 -35.45 26.47
C PRO A 12 8.62 -34.28 26.18
N LEU A 13 7.65 -34.06 27.06
CA LEU A 13 6.49 -33.20 26.83
C LEU A 13 6.78 -31.70 27.00
N GLU A 14 7.79 -31.30 27.79
CA GLU A 14 8.12 -29.88 27.94
C GLU A 14 8.85 -29.32 26.72
N ASP A 15 9.60 -30.15 26.01
CA ASP A 15 10.48 -29.74 24.92
C ASP A 15 9.69 -29.49 23.60
N GLU A 16 8.63 -30.27 23.34
CA GLU A 16 7.82 -30.16 22.11
C GLU A 16 7.07 -28.82 22.00
N TYR A 17 6.63 -28.25 23.12
CA TYR A 17 5.95 -26.95 23.14
C TYR A 17 6.92 -25.78 23.34
N LEU A 18 8.06 -25.99 24.02
CA LEU A 18 8.99 -24.91 24.33
C LEU A 18 9.73 -24.40 23.10
N LEU A 19 10.11 -25.29 22.16
CA LEU A 19 10.85 -24.88 20.97
C LEU A 19 10.07 -23.86 20.10
N PRO A 20 8.79 -24.10 19.72
CA PRO A 20 7.99 -23.08 19.06
C PRO A 20 7.93 -21.75 19.84
N GLU A 21 7.75 -21.80 21.17
CA GLU A 21 7.68 -20.59 21.99
C GLU A 21 9.00 -19.81 22.04
N ILE A 22 10.15 -20.49 21.96
CA ILE A 22 11.46 -19.84 21.82
C ILE A 22 11.59 -19.20 20.44
N LEU A 23 11.24 -19.92 19.38
CA LEU A 23 11.36 -19.42 18.01
C LEU A 23 10.40 -18.25 17.73
N LEU A 24 9.25 -18.21 18.40
CA LEU A 24 8.32 -17.07 18.34
C LEU A 24 8.92 -15.77 18.87
N ARG A 25 9.96 -15.82 19.71
CA ARG A 25 10.62 -14.65 20.28
C ARG A 25 11.80 -14.15 19.45
N LEU A 26 12.15 -14.83 18.36
CA LEU A 26 13.17 -14.34 17.44
C LEU A 26 12.72 -13.01 16.81
N PRO A 27 13.65 -12.08 16.49
CA PRO A 27 13.27 -10.85 15.81
C PRO A 27 12.53 -11.14 14.49
N PRO A 28 11.57 -10.30 14.07
CA PRO A 28 10.87 -10.47 12.80
C PRO A 28 11.73 -10.03 11.60
N GLN A 29 13.03 -10.25 11.65
CA GLN A 29 13.96 -9.91 10.59
C GLN A 29 13.95 -10.99 9.49
N PRO A 30 14.13 -10.63 8.21
CA PRO A 30 14.14 -11.57 7.10
C PRO A 30 15.06 -12.79 7.31
N SER A 31 16.20 -12.62 7.96
CA SER A 31 17.16 -13.72 8.19
C SER A 31 16.86 -14.59 9.42
N SER A 32 15.98 -14.16 10.34
CA SER A 32 15.82 -14.82 11.65
C SER A 32 15.31 -16.25 11.55
N LEU A 33 14.15 -16.46 10.90
CA LEU A 33 13.59 -17.80 10.73
C LEU A 33 14.40 -18.68 9.78
N PRO A 34 14.92 -18.18 8.63
CA PRO A 34 15.84 -18.96 7.79
C PRO A 34 17.11 -19.42 8.51
N ARG A 35 17.70 -18.58 9.37
CA ARG A 35 18.89 -18.98 10.15
C ARG A 35 18.53 -20.01 11.22
N ALA A 36 17.38 -19.86 11.87
CA ALA A 36 16.89 -20.84 12.83
C ALA A 36 16.62 -22.20 12.18
N SER A 37 16.03 -22.22 10.99
CA SER A 37 15.72 -23.48 10.28
C SER A 37 16.98 -24.29 9.92
N LEU A 38 18.13 -23.64 9.78
CA LEU A 38 19.41 -24.28 9.50
C LEU A 38 20.08 -24.95 10.71
N VAL A 39 19.55 -24.77 11.93
CA VAL A 39 20.12 -25.36 13.15
C VAL A 39 19.98 -26.89 13.14
N CYS A 40 18.77 -27.41 12.89
CA CYS A 40 18.51 -28.84 12.76
C CYS A 40 17.14 -29.11 12.10
N ARG A 41 16.90 -30.37 11.70
CA ARG A 41 15.62 -30.79 11.09
C ARG A 41 14.40 -30.51 11.97
N ARG A 42 14.53 -30.58 13.30
CA ARG A 42 13.44 -30.27 14.23
C ARG A 42 13.07 -28.78 14.18
N TRP A 43 14.06 -27.88 14.14
CA TRP A 43 13.81 -26.44 14.00
C TRP A 43 13.23 -26.10 12.63
N LEU A 44 13.78 -26.69 11.56
CA LEU A 44 13.22 -26.58 10.22
C LEU A 44 11.74 -27.00 10.19
N SER A 45 11.40 -28.14 10.80
CA SER A 45 10.02 -28.63 10.86
C SER A 45 9.07 -27.65 11.55
N VAL A 46 9.51 -26.97 12.61
CA VAL A 46 8.70 -25.96 13.30
C VAL A 46 8.58 -24.69 12.45
N VAL A 47 9.67 -24.20 11.87
CA VAL A 47 9.66 -22.97 11.05
C VAL A 47 8.84 -23.15 9.77
N SER A 48 8.86 -24.34 9.16
CA SER A 48 8.11 -24.66 7.95
C SER A 48 6.62 -24.93 8.20
N ASP A 49 6.19 -25.05 9.45
CA ASP A 49 4.77 -25.22 9.79
C ASP A 49 3.99 -23.92 9.49
N PRO A 50 2.97 -23.95 8.60
CA PRO A 50 2.14 -22.79 8.30
C PRO A 50 1.50 -22.15 9.55
N ASP A 51 1.14 -22.96 10.55
CA ASP A 51 0.50 -22.45 11.77
C ASP A 51 1.50 -21.78 12.71
N PHE A 52 2.76 -22.22 12.72
CA PHE A 52 3.85 -21.46 13.35
C PHE A 52 4.04 -20.11 12.66
N GLY A 53 4.07 -20.06 11.33
CA GLY A 53 4.18 -18.81 10.57
C GLY A 53 3.07 -17.81 10.91
N LYS A 54 1.81 -18.26 10.99
CA LYS A 54 0.68 -17.42 11.43
C LYS A 54 0.86 -16.90 12.84
N ARG A 55 1.32 -17.74 13.78
CA ARG A 55 1.60 -17.33 15.16
C ARG A 55 2.73 -16.31 15.24
N PHE A 56 3.80 -16.50 14.48
CA PHE A 56 4.93 -15.57 14.41
C PHE A 56 4.50 -14.18 13.92
N HIS A 57 3.75 -14.13 12.81
CA HIS A 57 3.21 -12.86 12.30
C HIS A 57 2.25 -12.20 13.30
N LYS A 58 1.37 -12.98 13.95
CA LYS A 58 0.46 -12.47 14.97
C LYS A 58 1.21 -11.93 16.20
N HIS A 59 2.31 -12.57 16.59
CA HIS A 59 3.14 -12.15 17.72
C HIS A 59 3.81 -10.79 17.45
N HIS A 60 4.36 -10.59 16.25
CA HIS A 60 5.08 -9.37 15.89
C HIS A 60 4.18 -8.25 15.33
N GLN A 61 2.98 -8.58 14.84
CA GLN A 61 1.95 -7.70 14.27
C GLN A 61 2.36 -6.94 13.00
N LYS A 62 3.51 -6.25 13.02
CA LYS A 62 4.00 -5.42 11.91
C LYS A 62 5.23 -6.08 11.28
N PRO A 63 5.22 -6.40 9.98
CA PRO A 63 6.41 -6.88 9.29
C PRO A 63 7.48 -5.78 9.23
N PRO A 64 8.77 -6.15 9.09
CA PRO A 64 9.85 -5.18 8.94
C PRO A 64 9.69 -4.39 7.64
N LEU A 65 10.03 -3.11 7.67
CA LEU A 65 10.13 -2.30 6.45
C LEU A 65 11.39 -2.71 5.68
N LEU A 66 11.20 -3.42 4.58
CA LEU A 66 12.31 -3.91 3.75
C LEU A 66 12.99 -2.78 2.98
N GLY A 67 12.22 -1.76 2.61
CA GLY A 67 12.68 -0.64 1.81
C GLY A 67 11.52 0.16 1.23
N PHE A 68 11.83 1.05 0.30
CA PHE A 68 10.84 1.87 -0.40
C PHE A 68 11.04 1.84 -1.91
N PHE A 69 9.94 1.86 -2.65
CA PHE A 69 9.96 2.12 -4.07
C PHE A 69 9.94 3.62 -4.30
N ARG A 70 10.82 4.09 -5.18
CA ARG A 70 10.79 5.45 -5.70
C ARG A 70 10.52 5.38 -7.19
N GLY A 71 9.51 6.12 -7.63
CA GLY A 71 9.17 6.30 -9.03
C GLY A 71 8.28 7.53 -9.18
N TYR A 72 8.21 8.08 -10.39
CA TYR A 72 7.29 9.16 -10.74
C TYR A 72 6.28 8.64 -11.76
N SER A 73 5.02 9.07 -11.68
CA SER A 73 3.94 8.61 -12.57
C SER A 73 4.17 8.92 -14.06
N VAL A 74 5.11 9.82 -14.35
CA VAL A 74 5.53 10.25 -15.69
C VAL A 74 6.91 9.71 -16.08
N SER A 75 7.53 8.87 -15.26
CA SER A 75 8.82 8.24 -15.53
C SER A 75 8.72 6.72 -15.42
N THR A 76 9.33 6.02 -16.37
CA THR A 76 9.52 4.57 -16.29
C THR A 76 10.67 4.17 -15.36
N GLU A 77 11.40 5.15 -14.82
CA GLU A 77 12.43 4.90 -13.83
C GLU A 77 11.78 4.66 -12.47
N HIS A 78 11.87 3.41 -12.01
CA HIS A 78 11.53 3.03 -10.66
C HIS A 78 12.68 2.23 -10.04
N HIS A 79 13.02 2.52 -8.79
CA HIS A 79 14.03 1.78 -8.06
C HIS A 79 13.55 1.45 -6.65
N PHE A 80 13.92 0.27 -6.19
CA PHE A 80 13.76 -0.13 -4.80
C PHE A 80 15.01 0.24 -4.02
N THR A 81 14.84 0.99 -2.94
CA THR A 81 15.93 1.29 -2.00
C THR A 81 15.76 0.44 -0.75
N PRO A 82 16.66 -0.53 -0.49
CA PRO A 82 16.64 -1.28 0.75
C PRO A 82 16.99 -0.38 1.93
N VAL A 83 16.35 -0.63 3.08
CA VAL A 83 16.57 0.16 4.32
C VAL A 83 17.25 -0.68 5.41
N LEU A 84 17.24 -2.00 5.28
CA LEU A 84 17.85 -2.90 6.26
C LEU A 84 19.35 -3.06 6.00
N ASP A 85 20.12 -3.12 7.09
CA ASP A 85 21.54 -3.45 7.07
C ASP A 85 21.79 -4.95 6.87
N SER A 86 23.03 -5.30 6.53
CA SER A 86 23.48 -6.70 6.52
C SER A 86 23.28 -7.34 7.90
N PRO A 87 22.78 -8.59 7.99
CA PRO A 87 22.53 -9.55 6.91
C PRO A 87 21.11 -9.52 6.31
N ASP A 88 20.24 -8.64 6.80
CA ASP A 88 18.82 -8.58 6.44
C ASP A 88 18.54 -7.69 5.21
N CYS A 89 19.56 -7.02 4.69
CA CYS A 89 19.49 -6.26 3.46
C CYS A 89 19.10 -7.16 2.27
N ILE A 90 17.96 -6.86 1.66
CA ILE A 90 17.53 -7.55 0.44
C ILE A 90 17.97 -6.70 -0.77
N PRO A 91 18.79 -7.25 -1.69
CA PRO A 91 19.26 -6.51 -2.85
C PRO A 91 18.10 -5.99 -3.71
N ALA A 92 18.20 -4.74 -4.19
CA ALA A 92 17.19 -4.11 -5.04
C ALA A 92 16.84 -4.91 -6.30
N ALA A 93 17.81 -5.68 -6.84
CA ALA A 93 17.60 -6.56 -7.99
C ALA A 93 16.52 -7.63 -7.76
N ARG A 94 16.22 -8.00 -6.50
CA ARG A 94 15.13 -8.92 -6.15
C ARG A 94 13.75 -8.32 -6.31
N PHE A 95 13.67 -6.98 -6.30
CA PHE A 95 12.45 -6.20 -6.47
C PHE A 95 12.48 -5.41 -7.78
N SER A 96 13.12 -5.95 -8.81
CA SER A 96 13.03 -5.43 -10.17
C SER A 96 11.84 -6.05 -10.87
N VAL A 97 11.10 -5.25 -11.64
CA VAL A 97 9.93 -5.71 -12.40
C VAL A 97 10.38 -6.79 -13.40
N PRO A 98 9.76 -7.99 -13.37
CA PRO A 98 10.10 -9.08 -14.30
C PRO A 98 9.78 -8.71 -15.76
N ASN A 99 10.66 -9.09 -16.70
CA ASN A 99 10.57 -8.84 -18.16
C ASN A 99 10.59 -7.35 -18.56
N ASN A 100 11.77 -6.72 -18.52
CA ASN A 100 11.97 -5.36 -19.00
C ASN A 100 12.71 -5.30 -20.36
N ASN A 101 12.23 -6.05 -21.34
CA ASN A 101 12.72 -5.97 -22.72
C ASN A 101 11.94 -4.89 -23.50
N ASP A 102 11.96 -3.64 -23.03
CA ASP A 102 11.32 -2.45 -23.68
C ASP A 102 9.90 -2.05 -23.22
N GLU A 103 9.39 -2.56 -22.10
CA GLU A 103 8.05 -2.20 -21.63
C GLU A 103 8.06 -1.02 -20.64
N HIS A 104 7.52 0.12 -21.09
CA HIS A 104 7.44 1.36 -20.33
C HIS A 104 6.41 1.33 -19.18
N TRP A 105 6.75 0.68 -18.08
CA TRP A 105 5.92 0.61 -16.87
C TRP A 105 6.17 1.79 -15.92
N ASN A 106 5.17 2.64 -15.70
CA ASN A 106 5.23 3.73 -14.74
C ASN A 106 4.76 3.25 -13.37
N PHE A 107 5.53 3.51 -12.32
CA PHE A 107 5.15 3.17 -10.95
C PHE A 107 4.15 4.20 -10.39
N LEU A 108 3.01 3.73 -9.90
CA LEU A 108 1.94 4.59 -9.36
C LEU A 108 1.95 4.63 -7.82
N GLY A 109 2.27 3.50 -7.19
CA GLY A 109 2.33 3.41 -5.73
C GLY A 109 2.46 1.98 -5.21
N CYS A 110 2.57 1.85 -3.89
CA CYS A 110 2.46 0.55 -3.22
C CYS A 110 1.52 0.60 -2.04
N ARG A 111 0.77 -0.48 -1.82
CA ARG A 111 -0.12 -0.63 -0.67
C ARG A 111 -0.23 -2.09 -0.26
N HIS A 112 -0.22 -2.34 1.05
CA HIS A 112 -0.37 -3.69 1.61
C HIS A 112 0.64 -4.71 1.03
N GLY A 113 1.87 -4.27 0.71
CA GLY A 113 2.89 -5.11 0.09
C GLY A 113 2.76 -5.30 -1.42
N LEU A 114 1.71 -4.74 -2.04
CA LEU A 114 1.51 -4.78 -3.49
C LEU A 114 1.94 -3.48 -4.14
N ALA A 115 2.56 -3.57 -5.32
CA ALA A 115 2.91 -2.44 -6.16
C ALA A 115 1.94 -2.32 -7.34
N ILE A 116 1.72 -1.10 -7.81
CA ILE A 116 0.88 -0.83 -8.99
C ILE A 116 1.73 -0.14 -10.05
N LEU A 117 1.68 -0.68 -11.26
CA LEU A 117 2.33 -0.11 -12.43
C LEU A 117 1.32 0.12 -13.56
N LEU A 118 1.56 1.16 -14.35
CA LEU A 118 0.76 1.51 -15.51
C LEU A 118 1.64 1.55 -16.75
N ASN A 119 1.26 0.78 -17.77
CA ASN A 119 1.84 0.87 -19.10
C ASN A 119 0.87 1.59 -20.03
N MET A 120 1.21 2.83 -20.40
CA MET A 120 0.36 3.66 -21.26
C MET A 120 0.37 3.24 -22.73
N TRP A 121 1.41 2.54 -23.18
CA TRP A 121 1.51 2.03 -24.56
C TRP A 121 0.67 0.77 -24.72
N LEU A 122 0.82 -0.19 -23.80
CA LEU A 122 0.02 -1.42 -23.76
C LEU A 122 -1.41 -1.17 -23.28
N ARG A 123 -1.65 -0.02 -22.64
CA ARG A 123 -2.93 0.33 -22.01
C ARG A 123 -3.31 -0.69 -20.95
N GLU A 124 -2.35 -1.03 -20.09
CA GLU A 124 -2.51 -2.04 -19.04
C GLU A 124 -2.13 -1.47 -17.67
N VAL A 125 -2.85 -1.91 -16.65
CA VAL A 125 -2.48 -1.74 -15.25
C VAL A 125 -2.05 -3.09 -14.70
N MET A 126 -0.92 -3.11 -14.02
CA MET A 126 -0.39 -4.29 -13.34
C MET A 126 -0.40 -4.07 -11.84
N VAL A 127 -1.06 -4.96 -11.11
CA VAL A 127 -0.80 -5.18 -9.69
C VAL A 127 0.29 -6.23 -9.57
N TRP A 128 1.32 -5.97 -8.79
CA TRP A 128 2.50 -6.83 -8.66
C TRP A 128 2.82 -7.08 -7.19
N ASP A 129 3.08 -8.33 -6.82
CA ASP A 129 3.64 -8.71 -5.52
C ASP A 129 5.17 -8.82 -5.67
N PRO A 130 5.95 -7.90 -5.08
CA PRO A 130 7.40 -7.92 -5.19
C PRO A 130 8.07 -9.09 -4.48
N ILE A 131 7.40 -9.72 -3.51
CA ILE A 131 7.96 -10.82 -2.71
C ILE A 131 7.78 -12.15 -3.46
N THR A 132 6.58 -12.41 -3.96
CA THR A 132 6.27 -13.68 -4.66
C THR A 132 6.51 -13.61 -6.16
N GLY A 133 6.59 -12.41 -6.73
CA GLY A 133 6.68 -12.20 -8.18
C GLY A 133 5.35 -12.34 -8.91
N LEU A 134 4.24 -12.58 -8.19
CA LEU A 134 2.91 -12.70 -8.79
C LEU A 134 2.46 -11.38 -9.41
N GLN A 135 1.76 -11.48 -10.55
CA GLN A 135 1.27 -10.34 -11.31
C GLN A 135 -0.21 -10.54 -11.64
N HIS A 136 -0.99 -9.48 -11.50
CA HIS A 136 -2.36 -9.38 -12.01
C HIS A 136 -2.41 -8.22 -12.99
N ARG A 137 -2.43 -8.53 -14.28
CA ARG A 137 -2.51 -7.55 -15.36
C ARG A 137 -3.95 -7.40 -15.81
N VAL A 138 -4.36 -6.16 -16.02
CA VAL A 138 -5.70 -5.84 -16.52
C VAL A 138 -5.58 -4.75 -17.59
N ALA A 139 -6.28 -4.93 -18.71
CA ALA A 139 -6.43 -3.88 -19.72
C ALA A 139 -7.15 -2.67 -19.10
N SER A 140 -6.80 -1.46 -19.52
CA SER A 140 -7.39 -0.22 -19.05
C SER A 140 -8.91 -0.17 -19.29
N PRO A 141 -9.68 0.62 -18.51
CA PRO A 141 -11.10 0.86 -18.74
C PRO A 141 -11.43 1.20 -20.21
N ARG A 142 -12.53 0.65 -20.72
CA ARG A 142 -13.03 1.00 -22.06
C ARG A 142 -13.49 2.46 -22.09
N GLY A 143 -13.06 3.23 -23.08
CA GLY A 143 -13.35 4.66 -23.18
C GLY A 143 -12.29 5.57 -22.59
N LEU A 144 -11.24 5.00 -21.99
CA LEU A 144 -10.07 5.75 -21.56
C LEU A 144 -9.24 6.15 -22.80
N MET A 145 -9.17 7.45 -23.07
CA MET A 145 -8.45 8.01 -24.20
C MET A 145 -6.97 8.17 -23.83
N PHE A 146 -6.13 7.24 -24.29
CA PHE A 146 -4.70 7.48 -24.46
C PHE A 146 -4.50 8.18 -25.78
N ASP A 147 -4.89 9.44 -25.85
CA ASP A 147 -4.60 10.27 -27.02
C ASP A 147 -3.19 10.85 -26.83
N PRO A 148 -2.22 10.50 -27.71
CA PRO A 148 -0.86 11.01 -27.63
C PRO A 148 -0.77 12.53 -27.81
N ASP A 149 -1.80 13.17 -28.37
CA ASP A 149 -1.87 14.63 -28.50
C ASP A 149 -2.39 15.31 -27.21
N ILE A 150 -2.92 14.55 -26.26
CA ILE A 150 -3.23 15.05 -24.91
C ILE A 150 -1.93 15.13 -24.12
N HIS A 151 -1.27 16.26 -24.28
CA HIS A 151 -0.24 16.72 -23.37
C HIS A 151 -0.96 17.00 -22.03
N TRP A 152 -0.42 16.55 -20.90
CA TRP A 152 -0.94 16.79 -19.54
C TRP A 152 -2.03 15.82 -19.04
N VAL A 153 -1.67 14.54 -18.88
CA VAL A 153 -2.46 13.57 -18.10
C VAL A 153 -1.71 13.14 -16.84
N TYR A 154 -2.37 13.24 -15.69
CA TYR A 154 -1.86 12.72 -14.42
C TYR A 154 -2.61 11.46 -14.05
N TRP A 155 -1.88 10.40 -13.71
CA TRP A 155 -2.42 9.09 -13.35
C TRP A 155 -2.11 8.77 -11.90
N GLN A 156 -3.07 8.13 -11.23
CA GLN A 156 -2.84 7.48 -9.95
C GLN A 156 -3.77 6.27 -9.82
N ALA A 157 -3.36 5.27 -9.05
CA ALA A 157 -4.17 4.10 -8.79
C ALA A 157 -4.02 3.64 -7.34
N GLU A 158 -5.03 2.94 -6.86
CA GLU A 158 -5.03 2.36 -5.52
C GLU A 158 -5.56 0.92 -5.58
N VAL A 159 -4.85 0.01 -4.91
CA VAL A 159 -5.26 -1.38 -4.74
C VAL A 159 -5.82 -1.60 -3.33
N ILE A 160 -6.94 -2.30 -3.26
CA ILE A 160 -7.64 -2.63 -2.03
C ILE A 160 -7.87 -4.14 -2.02
N CYS A 161 -7.38 -4.81 -0.98
CA CYS A 161 -7.65 -6.23 -0.77
C CYS A 161 -9.03 -6.36 -0.09
N ALA A 162 -9.95 -7.15 -0.66
CA ALA A 162 -11.31 -7.28 -0.11
C ALA A 162 -11.34 -7.88 1.31
N ASP A 163 -10.34 -8.71 1.65
CA ASP A 163 -10.24 -9.39 2.94
C ASP A 163 -9.43 -8.60 3.99
N ALA A 164 -9.37 -7.27 3.89
CA ALA A 164 -8.65 -6.41 4.83
C ALA A 164 -9.33 -6.28 6.21
N GLN A 165 -9.92 -7.35 6.75
CA GLN A 165 -10.28 -7.39 8.16
C GLN A 165 -9.02 -7.30 9.03
N GLN A 166 -9.14 -6.56 10.14
CA GLN A 166 -8.06 -6.32 11.10
C GLN A 166 -7.45 -7.63 11.58
N GLY A 167 -6.20 -7.90 11.20
CA GLY A 167 -5.43 -9.04 11.70
C GLY A 167 -4.92 -10.02 10.64
N HIS A 168 -5.25 -9.85 9.36
CA HIS A 168 -4.59 -10.60 8.30
C HIS A 168 -3.18 -10.06 8.08
N ALA A 169 -2.17 -10.93 8.21
CA ALA A 169 -0.82 -10.62 7.77
C ALA A 169 -0.88 -10.35 6.25
N HIS A 170 -0.55 -9.12 5.84
CA HIS A 170 -0.61 -8.64 4.46
C HIS A 170 0.46 -9.28 3.55
N GLY A 171 0.49 -10.61 3.49
CA GLY A 171 1.36 -11.40 2.63
C GLY A 171 0.60 -12.27 1.62
N ASN A 172 -0.74 -12.20 1.60
CA ASN A 172 -1.58 -13.04 0.74
C ASN A 172 -2.73 -12.28 0.07
N CYS A 173 -2.60 -10.97 -0.15
CA CYS A 173 -3.63 -10.17 -0.81
C CYS A 173 -3.97 -10.68 -2.23
N PHE A 174 -3.06 -11.39 -2.90
CA PHE A 174 -3.32 -12.07 -4.19
C PHE A 174 -4.20 -13.33 -4.08
N SER A 175 -4.38 -13.90 -2.90
CA SER A 175 -5.18 -15.13 -2.72
C SER A 175 -6.68 -14.88 -2.68
N GLY A 176 -7.12 -13.61 -2.61
CA GLY A 176 -8.52 -13.22 -2.54
C GLY A 176 -8.89 -12.18 -3.60
N PRO A 177 -10.18 -11.80 -3.67
CA PRO A 177 -10.62 -10.72 -4.54
C PRO A 177 -9.91 -9.40 -4.21
N LEU A 178 -9.49 -8.70 -5.26
CA LEU A 178 -8.90 -7.37 -5.18
C LEU A 178 -9.81 -6.37 -5.89
N LYS A 179 -9.77 -5.14 -5.41
CA LYS A 179 -10.33 -3.97 -6.06
C LYS A 179 -9.19 -3.05 -6.47
N LEU A 180 -9.27 -2.51 -7.67
CA LEU A 180 -8.30 -1.55 -8.20
C LEU A 180 -9.06 -0.32 -8.64
N VAL A 181 -8.71 0.84 -8.11
CA VAL A 181 -9.26 2.12 -8.57
C VAL A 181 -8.19 2.82 -9.37
N LEU A 182 -8.52 3.19 -10.60
CA LEU A 182 -7.69 4.04 -11.45
C LEU A 182 -8.32 5.42 -11.49
N ILE A 183 -7.53 6.45 -11.22
CA ILE A 183 -7.91 7.85 -11.36
C ILE A 183 -6.98 8.58 -12.31
N TRP A 184 -7.53 9.51 -13.07
CA TRP A 184 -6.74 10.34 -13.95
C TRP A 184 -7.34 11.71 -14.18
N VAL A 185 -6.47 12.66 -14.49
CA VAL A 185 -6.85 14.05 -14.75
C VAL A 185 -6.40 14.43 -16.15
N ILE A 186 -7.32 14.96 -16.97
CA ILE A 186 -7.08 15.43 -18.33
C ILE A 186 -7.25 16.95 -18.38
N GLY A 187 -6.34 17.64 -19.08
CA GLY A 187 -6.45 19.07 -19.33
C GLY A 187 -6.44 19.92 -18.05
N PHE A 188 -5.90 19.35 -16.96
CA PHE A 188 -5.85 19.92 -15.62
C PHE A 188 -7.18 20.21 -14.93
N THR A 189 -8.34 20.08 -15.57
CA THR A 189 -9.62 20.50 -14.96
C THR A 189 -10.63 19.37 -14.85
N LYS A 190 -10.41 18.25 -15.54
CA LYS A 190 -11.34 17.13 -15.56
C LYS A 190 -10.74 15.88 -14.95
N ALA A 191 -11.31 15.42 -13.85
CA ALA A 191 -10.92 14.17 -13.20
C ALA A 191 -11.86 13.04 -13.60
N PHE A 192 -11.31 11.84 -13.69
CA PHE A 192 -12.01 10.62 -13.99
C PHE A 192 -11.58 9.53 -13.01
N ALA A 193 -12.49 8.60 -12.75
CA ALA A 193 -12.21 7.42 -11.95
C ALA A 193 -12.95 6.21 -12.50
N CYS A 194 -12.36 5.05 -12.31
CA CYS A 194 -12.97 3.78 -12.64
C CYS A 194 -12.55 2.72 -11.63
N LEU A 195 -13.50 1.89 -11.21
CA LEU A 195 -13.29 0.79 -10.28
C LEU A 195 -13.24 -0.53 -11.04
N TYR A 196 -12.20 -1.32 -10.80
CA TYR A 196 -12.09 -2.71 -11.24
C TYR A 196 -12.28 -3.64 -10.04
N GLU A 197 -13.03 -4.72 -10.26
CA GLU A 197 -13.20 -5.79 -9.29
C GLU A 197 -12.70 -7.12 -9.88
N SER A 198 -11.71 -7.75 -9.24
CA SER A 198 -11.13 -8.97 -9.79
C SER A 198 -12.06 -10.18 -9.71
N ALA A 199 -13.05 -10.17 -8.83
CA ALA A 199 -14.05 -11.22 -8.72
C ALA A 199 -14.92 -11.34 -9.98
N SER A 200 -15.27 -10.19 -10.59
CA SER A 200 -16.00 -10.15 -11.86
C SER A 200 -15.05 -10.09 -13.07
N GLY A 201 -13.82 -9.62 -12.86
CA GLY A 201 -12.86 -9.39 -13.93
C GLY A 201 -13.20 -8.19 -14.80
N LEU A 202 -14.06 -7.29 -14.32
CA LEU A 202 -14.60 -6.18 -15.10
C LEU A 202 -14.30 -4.83 -14.43
N TRP A 203 -14.12 -3.83 -15.28
CA TRP A 203 -14.22 -2.42 -14.89
C TRP A 203 -15.70 -2.02 -14.81
N GLY A 204 -16.03 -1.21 -13.81
CA GLY A 204 -17.29 -0.50 -13.73
C GLY A 204 -17.35 0.68 -14.70
N ASP A 205 -18.34 1.54 -14.49
CA ASP A 205 -18.51 2.74 -15.31
C ASP A 205 -17.40 3.76 -15.01
N ILE A 206 -17.04 4.54 -16.04
CA ILE A 206 -16.15 5.68 -15.86
C ILE A 206 -17.00 6.83 -15.35
N VAL A 207 -16.67 7.32 -14.16
CA VAL A 207 -17.23 8.56 -13.62
C VAL A 207 -16.27 9.70 -13.84
N SER A 208 -16.83 10.92 -13.94
CA SER A 208 -16.03 12.12 -14.18
C SER A 208 -16.57 13.30 -13.39
N MET A 209 -15.68 14.24 -13.08
CA MET A 209 -16.02 15.54 -12.53
C MET A 209 -15.17 16.63 -13.18
N GLU A 210 -15.68 17.85 -13.19
CA GLU A 210 -14.95 19.03 -13.66
C GLU A 210 -14.74 19.99 -12.49
N SER A 211 -13.61 20.69 -12.49
CA SER A 211 -13.26 21.74 -11.54
C SER A 211 -12.85 22.97 -12.30
N THR A 212 -13.15 24.14 -11.73
CA THR A 212 -12.64 25.42 -12.23
C THR A 212 -11.15 25.60 -11.95
N ASP A 213 -10.64 24.92 -10.93
CA ASP A 213 -9.25 25.03 -10.49
C ASP A 213 -8.37 23.93 -11.08
N PHE A 214 -7.10 24.26 -11.30
CA PHE A 214 -6.10 23.34 -11.81
C PHE A 214 -5.82 22.17 -10.84
N MET A 215 -6.07 20.97 -11.33
CA MET A 215 -5.73 19.69 -10.73
C MET A 215 -4.39 19.21 -11.28
N VAL A 216 -3.35 19.34 -10.47
CA VAL A 216 -1.97 18.99 -10.85
C VAL A 216 -1.37 18.11 -9.77
N CYS A 217 -0.56 17.14 -10.20
CA CYS A 217 0.18 16.17 -9.38
C CYS A 217 -0.67 15.47 -8.31
N ILE A 218 -1.00 14.21 -8.56
CA ILE A 218 -1.83 13.41 -7.68
C ILE A 218 -0.94 12.65 -6.69
N ARG A 219 -1.06 12.93 -5.39
CA ARG A 219 -0.33 12.19 -4.34
C ARG A 219 -0.91 10.78 -4.18
N PRO A 220 -0.12 9.81 -3.67
CA PRO A 220 -0.66 8.52 -3.26
C PRO A 220 -1.89 8.69 -2.35
N GLY A 221 -2.89 7.85 -2.58
CA GLY A 221 -4.18 7.97 -1.91
C GLY A 221 -4.19 7.43 -0.50
N ILE A 222 -5.25 7.76 0.24
CA ILE A 222 -5.57 7.10 1.51
C ILE A 222 -7.01 6.60 1.48
N LEU A 223 -7.23 5.43 2.09
CA LEU A 223 -8.57 4.86 2.28
C LEU A 223 -9.03 5.15 3.71
N VAL A 224 -10.18 5.80 3.84
CA VAL A 224 -10.85 6.05 5.11
C VAL A 224 -12.26 5.50 4.98
N GLY A 225 -12.58 4.49 5.79
CA GLY A 225 -13.82 3.73 5.59
C GLY A 225 -13.88 3.09 4.21
N ASN A 226 -14.87 3.48 3.41
CA ASN A 226 -15.11 2.99 2.05
C ASN A 226 -14.82 4.05 0.97
N THR A 227 -14.06 5.08 1.32
CA THR A 227 -13.83 6.24 0.46
C THR A 227 -12.34 6.49 0.32
N LEU A 228 -11.90 6.67 -0.93
CA LEU A 228 -10.52 7.00 -1.27
C LEU A 228 -10.36 8.51 -1.42
N PHE A 229 -9.22 8.99 -0.96
CA PHE A 229 -8.87 10.40 -0.95
C PHE A 229 -7.49 10.57 -1.58
N TRP A 230 -7.39 11.38 -2.64
CA TRP A 230 -6.11 11.75 -3.26
C TRP A 230 -5.93 13.25 -3.23
N MET A 231 -4.73 13.65 -2.82
CA MET A 231 -4.39 15.06 -2.68
C MET A 231 -3.79 15.61 -3.97
N LEU A 232 -4.18 16.83 -4.31
CA LEU A 232 -3.61 17.62 -5.39
C LEU A 232 -2.59 18.62 -4.85
N SER A 233 -1.65 19.10 -5.67
CA SER A 233 -0.66 20.12 -5.24
C SER A 233 -1.28 21.35 -4.59
N GLY A 234 -2.46 21.78 -5.02
CA GLY A 234 -3.18 22.94 -4.47
C GLY A 234 -3.88 22.71 -3.12
N GLY A 235 -3.75 21.53 -2.52
CA GLY A 235 -4.36 21.19 -1.23
C GLY A 235 -5.80 20.68 -1.30
N LYS A 236 -6.44 20.76 -2.46
CA LYS A 236 -7.73 20.09 -2.70
C LYS A 236 -7.56 18.58 -2.70
N VAL A 237 -8.64 17.88 -2.38
CA VAL A 237 -8.66 16.43 -2.26
C VAL A 237 -9.75 15.87 -3.17
N ILE A 238 -9.36 15.01 -4.12
CA ILE A 238 -10.28 14.21 -4.92
C ILE A 238 -10.81 13.09 -4.02
N VAL A 239 -12.12 12.91 -4.04
CA VAL A 239 -12.85 11.90 -3.27
C VAL A 239 -13.46 10.90 -4.23
N PHE A 240 -13.26 9.61 -3.97
CA PHE A 240 -13.97 8.55 -4.68
C PHE A 240 -14.60 7.58 -3.68
N ASP A 241 -15.92 7.49 -3.70
CA ASP A 241 -16.65 6.58 -2.84
C ASP A 241 -16.83 5.21 -3.54
N LEU A 242 -16.32 4.14 -2.93
CA LEU A 242 -16.30 2.82 -3.57
C LEU A 242 -17.69 2.17 -3.69
N GLN A 243 -18.67 2.62 -2.90
CA GLN A 243 -20.02 2.04 -2.89
C GLN A 243 -20.93 2.73 -3.91
N THR A 244 -20.95 4.05 -3.90
CA THR A 244 -21.73 4.87 -4.83
C THR A 244 -21.02 5.07 -6.16
N GLN A 245 -19.70 4.82 -6.22
CA GLN A 245 -18.83 5.06 -7.38
C GLN A 245 -18.86 6.51 -7.87
N LEU A 246 -19.05 7.46 -6.95
CA LEU A 246 -19.10 8.89 -7.28
C LEU A 246 -17.77 9.57 -7.01
N LEU A 247 -17.45 10.54 -7.86
CA LEU A 247 -16.36 11.49 -7.67
C LEU A 247 -16.89 12.77 -7.03
N ASP A 248 -16.15 13.27 -6.06
CA ASP A 248 -16.38 14.56 -5.43
C ASP A 248 -15.04 15.24 -5.10
N MET A 249 -15.09 16.49 -4.67
CA MET A 249 -13.91 17.26 -4.30
C MET A 249 -14.09 17.96 -2.98
N ILE A 250 -13.07 17.83 -2.15
CA ILE A 250 -12.95 18.52 -0.88
C ILE A 250 -11.99 19.69 -1.04
N GLU A 251 -12.49 20.88 -0.68
CA GLU A 251 -11.67 22.07 -0.56
C GLU A 251 -10.66 21.97 0.58
N LYS A 252 -9.52 22.67 0.43
CA LYS A 252 -8.49 22.78 1.47
C LYS A 252 -9.01 23.55 2.71
N PRO A 253 -8.39 23.43 3.89
CA PRO A 253 -8.77 24.26 5.04
C PRO A 253 -8.65 25.75 4.71
N VAL A 254 -9.67 26.54 5.08
CA VAL A 254 -9.76 27.97 4.73
C VAL A 254 -8.56 28.76 5.25
N ASP A 255 -8.13 28.47 6.49
CA ASP A 255 -7.01 29.16 7.15
C ASP A 255 -5.64 28.55 6.83
N SER A 256 -5.54 27.67 5.83
CA SER A 256 -4.27 27.06 5.45
C SER A 256 -3.52 27.89 4.41
N HIS A 257 -2.23 28.09 4.63
CA HIS A 257 -1.30 28.66 3.65
C HIS A 257 -0.93 27.70 2.51
N ILE A 258 -1.64 26.57 2.40
CA ILE A 258 -1.42 25.57 1.35
C ILE A 258 -1.68 26.20 -0.01
N ASN A 259 -0.70 26.09 -0.89
CA ASN A 259 -0.71 26.56 -2.28
C ASN A 259 -0.07 25.48 -3.18
N THR A 260 0.02 25.74 -4.48
CA THR A 260 0.61 24.82 -5.47
C THR A 260 2.08 24.48 -5.19
N ASP A 261 2.82 25.37 -4.54
CA ASP A 261 4.24 25.18 -4.17
C ASP A 261 4.41 24.33 -2.91
N SER A 262 3.32 24.07 -2.18
CA SER A 262 3.29 23.19 -1.02
C SER A 262 3.37 21.70 -1.40
N TYR A 263 3.60 21.39 -2.67
CA TYR A 263 3.81 20.03 -3.15
C TYR A 263 5.05 19.42 -2.50
N GLY A 264 4.84 18.50 -1.57
CA GLY A 264 5.91 18.00 -0.70
C GLY A 264 5.42 17.91 0.72
N LEU A 265 4.73 18.97 1.13
CA LEU A 265 4.57 19.36 2.53
C LEU A 265 3.19 18.99 3.09
N VAL A 266 2.25 18.57 2.25
CA VAL A 266 0.88 18.23 2.66
C VAL A 266 0.62 16.73 2.54
N GLN A 267 0.11 16.09 3.59
CA GLN A 267 -0.19 14.66 3.58
C GLN A 267 -1.59 14.38 4.14
N PRO A 268 -2.44 13.62 3.41
CA PRO A 268 -3.69 13.15 3.97
C PRO A 268 -3.41 12.02 4.98
N LEU A 269 -4.16 12.01 6.07
CA LEU A 269 -4.00 11.08 7.17
C LEU A 269 -5.34 10.41 7.51
N ARG A 270 -5.26 9.24 8.12
CA ARG A 270 -6.41 8.57 8.72
C ARG A 270 -6.30 8.73 10.22
N THR A 271 -7.28 9.38 10.84
CA THR A 271 -7.30 9.56 12.29
C THR A 271 -7.67 8.25 12.99
N HIS A 272 -7.44 8.19 14.30
CA HIS A 272 -7.83 7.07 15.15
C HIS A 272 -9.32 6.72 15.00
N ASP A 273 -10.17 7.74 14.87
CA ASP A 273 -11.62 7.59 14.74
C ASP A 273 -12.06 7.29 13.31
N ASN A 274 -11.14 6.82 12.46
CA ASN A 274 -11.38 6.50 11.06
C ASN A 274 -11.97 7.68 10.27
N ARG A 275 -11.44 8.89 10.50
CA ARG A 275 -11.79 10.10 9.75
C ARG A 275 -10.62 10.60 8.93
N LEU A 276 -10.94 11.46 7.96
CA LEU A 276 -9.94 12.12 7.14
C LEU A 276 -9.26 13.22 7.97
N GLY A 277 -7.94 13.13 8.08
CA GLY A 277 -7.08 14.16 8.62
C GLY A 277 -6.15 14.73 7.55
N LEU A 278 -5.52 15.84 7.87
CA LEU A 278 -4.57 16.54 7.02
C LEU A 278 -3.38 16.98 7.87
N ALA A 279 -2.17 16.72 7.40
CA ALA A 279 -0.97 17.33 7.94
C ALA A 279 -0.33 18.25 6.91
N TYR A 280 0.11 19.43 7.35
CA TYR A 280 0.86 20.38 6.55
C TYR A 280 2.11 20.80 7.29
N LEU A 281 3.27 20.59 6.67
CA LEU A 281 4.54 21.13 7.14
C LEU A 281 4.71 22.56 6.62
N SER A 282 4.55 23.54 7.50
CA SER A 282 4.80 24.95 7.24
C SER A 282 6.08 25.35 7.94
N ASP A 283 7.14 25.63 7.17
CA ASP A 283 8.50 25.87 7.65
C ASP A 283 9.01 24.74 8.56
N LEU A 284 9.02 24.96 9.88
CA LEU A 284 9.43 24.00 10.91
C LEU A 284 8.27 23.56 11.80
N THR A 285 7.04 23.86 11.40
CA THR A 285 5.82 23.57 12.17
C THR A 285 4.91 22.62 11.41
N ILE A 286 4.38 21.62 12.09
CA ILE A 286 3.36 20.72 11.53
C ILE A 286 2.01 21.22 12.02
N GLN A 287 1.18 21.65 11.08
CA GLN A 287 -0.21 21.98 11.31
C GLN A 287 -1.07 20.77 10.97
N LEU A 288 -2.06 20.49 11.81
CA LEU A 288 -2.93 19.32 11.69
C LEU A 288 -4.38 19.77 11.62
N TRP A 289 -5.16 19.13 10.75
CA TRP A 289 -6.61 19.28 10.70
C TRP A 289 -7.29 17.93 10.70
N GLU A 290 -8.50 17.90 11.26
CA GLU A 290 -9.41 16.77 11.17
C GLU A 290 -10.72 17.24 10.54
N ARG A 291 -11.28 16.39 9.66
CA ARG A 291 -12.58 16.65 9.05
C ARG A 291 -13.70 16.17 9.96
N LYS A 292 -14.50 17.09 10.50
CA LYS A 292 -15.61 16.80 11.44
C LYS A 292 -16.92 17.42 10.97
N SER A 293 -18.04 16.75 11.30
CA SER A 293 -19.37 17.34 11.23
C SER A 293 -19.57 18.30 12.40
N ASN A 294 -20.00 19.53 12.12
CA ASN A 294 -20.45 20.45 13.16
C ASN A 294 -21.86 20.09 13.66
N CYS A 295 -22.39 20.86 14.62
CA CYS A 295 -23.73 20.65 15.19
C CYS A 295 -24.87 20.75 14.16
N ASN A 296 -24.64 21.38 13.02
CA ASN A 296 -25.59 21.51 11.92
C ASN A 296 -25.43 20.41 10.86
N GLY A 297 -24.55 19.42 11.10
CA GLY A 297 -24.26 18.33 10.18
C GLY A 297 -23.33 18.70 9.01
N VAL A 298 -22.85 19.94 8.94
CA VAL A 298 -21.91 20.39 7.89
C VAL A 298 -20.52 19.87 8.22
N VAL A 299 -19.89 19.22 7.25
CA VAL A 299 -18.57 18.61 7.40
C VAL A 299 -17.49 19.62 6.99
N THR A 300 -16.65 20.04 7.93
CA THR A 300 -15.59 21.04 7.70
C THR A 300 -14.25 20.60 8.28
N TRP A 301 -13.18 21.26 7.86
CA TRP A 301 -11.87 21.12 8.49
C TRP A 301 -11.84 21.83 9.84
N VAL A 302 -11.29 21.17 10.85
CA VAL A 302 -11.07 21.72 12.19
C VAL A 302 -9.60 21.56 12.54
N SER A 303 -8.91 22.64 12.89
CA SER A 303 -7.52 22.60 13.33
C SER A 303 -7.40 21.82 14.64
N LEU A 304 -6.36 21.01 14.77
CA LEU A 304 -5.98 20.31 15.99
C LEU A 304 -4.92 21.09 16.77
#